data_AF-A0A6A6KZ97-F1
#
_entry.id   AF-A0A6A6KZ97-F1
#
_cell.length_a   1.000
_cell.length_b   1.000
_cell.length_c   1.000
_cell.angle_alpha   90.00
_cell.angle_beta   90.00
_cell.angle_gamma   90.00
#
_symmetry.space_group_name_H-M   'P 1'
#
loop_
_entity.id
_entity.type
_entity.pdbx_description
1 polymer ?
#
loop_
_entity_poly.entity_id
_entity_poly.type
_entity_poly.pdbx_seq_one_letter_code
_entity_poly.pdbx_strand_id
1 'polypeptide(L)'
;MASRLCFTFTILLMSLSCLPCQAQLSSTFYDRTCPSALSTIRGAISAAVSREQRMAASLIRLHFHDCFVRGCDGSVLLDDTSSMNGEKNSLSNANSLRGFDVIENVKVGGPSWAVKLGRRDCLTASRDLADQNLPRFTNSLSELTSSFSSKNLNQRDLVAPLGWSTYIGQAKCFSFRDRVNSNASDIDPELARSLREDLPCPADGSGNANLAPFDALTPNTFDNSYFRNLVDRKGLIP
;
A
#
# COMPACT_ATOMS: atom_id res chain seq x y z
N MET A 1 8.22 28.00 -54.39
CA MET A 1 9.07 27.69 -53.21
C MET A 1 8.42 28.10 -51.88
N ALA A 2 7.87 29.31 -51.75
CA ALA A 2 7.26 29.82 -50.49
C ALA A 2 6.25 28.86 -49.79
N SER A 3 5.36 28.20 -50.53
CA SER A 3 4.36 27.26 -49.96
C SER A 3 4.98 26.08 -49.17
N ARG A 4 6.11 25.52 -49.63
CA ARG A 4 6.79 24.43 -48.92
C ARG A 4 7.48 24.92 -47.64
N LEU A 5 7.99 26.16 -47.65
CA LEU A 5 8.61 26.79 -46.48
C LEU A 5 7.59 27.03 -45.35
N CYS A 6 6.37 27.43 -45.71
CA CYS A 6 5.29 27.64 -44.75
C CYS A 6 4.84 26.32 -44.08
N PHE A 7 4.74 25.24 -44.86
CA PHE A 7 4.35 23.92 -44.35
C PHE A 7 5.41 23.28 -43.43
N THR A 8 6.70 23.53 -43.66
CA THR A 8 7.77 23.07 -42.75
C THR A 8 7.80 23.87 -41.45
N PHE A 9 7.46 25.16 -41.49
CA PHE A 9 7.48 26.03 -40.31
C PHE A 9 6.32 25.72 -39.34
N THR A 10 5.14 25.37 -39.87
CA THR A 10 3.98 24.97 -39.05
C THR A 10 4.16 23.61 -38.36
N ILE A 11 4.82 22.64 -39.01
CA ILE A 11 5.17 21.35 -38.38
C ILE A 11 6.21 21.55 -37.26
N LEU A 12 7.18 22.45 -37.44
CA LEU A 12 8.21 22.75 -36.46
C LEU A 12 7.67 23.52 -35.23
N LEU A 13 6.62 24.34 -35.37
CA LEU A 13 5.95 24.96 -34.21
C LEU A 13 5.09 23.95 -33.43
N MET A 14 4.45 23.00 -34.10
CA MET A 14 3.61 22.00 -33.43
C MET A 14 4.43 21.04 -32.55
N SER A 15 5.62 20.62 -32.99
CA SER A 15 6.52 19.78 -32.18
C SER A 15 7.11 20.50 -30.97
N LEU A 16 7.08 21.84 -30.92
CA LEU A 16 7.61 22.64 -29.81
C LEU A 16 6.60 22.89 -28.68
N SER A 17 5.35 22.42 -28.84
CA SER A 17 4.26 22.65 -27.86
C SER A 17 4.12 21.56 -26.80
N CYS A 18 4.77 20.40 -26.97
CA CYS A 18 4.78 19.33 -25.98
C CYS A 18 6.01 19.43 -25.06
N LEU A 19 6.06 20.50 -24.26
CA LEU A 19 6.86 20.46 -23.04
C LEU A 19 6.29 19.33 -22.16
N PRO A 20 7.08 18.32 -21.74
CA PRO A 20 6.58 17.36 -20.77
C PRO A 20 6.16 18.13 -19.52
N CYS A 21 4.90 17.97 -19.11
CA CYS A 21 4.40 18.55 -17.88
C CYS A 21 5.04 17.80 -16.71
N GLN A 22 6.26 18.18 -16.37
CA GLN A 22 7.02 17.66 -15.25
C GLN A 22 6.45 18.29 -13.98
N ALA A 23 5.28 17.81 -13.57
CA ALA A 23 4.61 18.13 -12.32
C ALA A 23 5.44 17.59 -11.14
N GLN A 24 6.54 18.29 -10.86
CA GLN A 24 7.56 17.83 -9.94
C GLN A 24 7.09 18.05 -8.49
N LEU A 25 6.94 16.95 -7.76
CA LEU A 25 6.47 16.99 -6.38
C LEU A 25 7.43 17.78 -5.48
N SER A 26 6.89 18.71 -4.71
CA SER A 26 7.65 19.45 -3.69
C SER A 26 7.14 19.12 -2.29
N SER A 27 8.03 19.14 -1.30
CA SER A 27 7.67 19.13 0.12
C SER A 27 7.04 20.44 0.57
N THR A 28 7.31 21.54 -0.15
CA THR A 28 6.85 22.90 0.17
C THR A 28 5.62 23.35 -0.64
N PHE A 29 4.99 22.43 -1.38
CA PHE A 29 3.93 22.74 -2.35
C PHE A 29 2.71 23.46 -1.73
N TYR A 30 2.38 23.14 -0.48
CA TYR A 30 1.26 23.76 0.25
C TYR A 30 1.67 24.89 1.20
N ASP A 31 2.97 25.18 1.39
CA ASP A 31 3.47 26.15 2.40
C ASP A 31 2.86 27.56 2.28
N ARG A 32 2.37 27.94 1.09
CA ARG A 32 1.69 29.22 0.84
C ARG A 32 0.18 29.10 0.70
N THR A 33 -0.31 28.03 0.07
CA THR A 33 -1.73 27.85 -0.30
C THR A 33 -2.55 27.21 0.80
N CYS A 34 -1.92 26.40 1.66
CA CYS A 34 -2.49 25.86 2.88
C CYS A 34 -1.34 25.66 3.89
N PRO A 35 -0.86 26.71 4.60
CA PRO A 35 0.35 26.60 5.43
C PRO A 35 0.20 25.65 6.62
N SER A 36 -1.03 25.50 7.13
CA SER A 36 -1.38 24.51 8.15
C SER A 36 -1.41 23.07 7.61
N ALA A 37 -1.27 22.87 6.29
CA ALA A 37 -1.37 21.57 5.61
C ALA A 37 -0.34 20.54 6.05
N LEU A 38 0.54 20.81 7.01
CA LEU A 38 1.57 19.86 7.47
C LEU A 38 1.33 19.35 8.90
N SER A 39 0.92 20.26 9.78
CA SER A 39 1.00 20.10 11.23
C SER A 39 -0.04 19.16 11.79
N THR A 40 -1.19 19.07 11.13
CA THR A 40 -2.41 18.74 11.83
C THR A 40 -3.06 17.44 11.34
N ILE A 41 -2.59 16.85 10.23
CA ILE A 41 -2.71 15.38 10.10
C ILE A 41 -1.80 14.71 11.10
N ARG A 42 -0.65 15.29 11.44
CA ARG A 42 0.14 14.69 12.50
C ARG A 42 -0.72 14.62 13.77
N GLY A 43 -1.56 15.63 14.01
CA GLY A 43 -2.70 15.54 14.93
C GLY A 43 -3.66 14.38 14.62
N ALA A 44 -4.34 14.37 13.47
CA ALA A 44 -5.38 13.38 13.14
C ALA A 44 -4.88 11.92 13.07
N ILE A 45 -3.76 11.66 12.38
CA ILE A 45 -3.08 10.35 12.36
C ILE A 45 -2.60 9.99 13.76
N SER A 46 -1.96 10.88 14.54
CA SER A 46 -1.55 10.51 15.90
C SER A 46 -2.75 10.22 16.81
N ALA A 47 -3.88 10.92 16.62
CA ALA A 47 -5.12 10.63 17.33
C ALA A 47 -5.75 9.29 16.90
N ALA A 48 -5.69 8.94 15.62
CA ALA A 48 -6.14 7.63 15.13
C ALA A 48 -5.23 6.49 15.63
N VAL A 49 -3.91 6.68 15.57
CA VAL A 49 -2.90 5.72 16.03
C VAL A 49 -2.87 5.58 17.56
N SER A 50 -3.19 6.64 18.31
CA SER A 50 -3.31 6.55 19.78
C SER A 50 -4.58 5.83 20.23
N ARG A 51 -5.64 5.83 19.40
CA ARG A 51 -6.84 4.99 19.60
C ARG A 51 -6.59 3.54 19.19
N GLU A 52 -5.84 3.33 18.11
CA GLU A 52 -5.51 2.00 17.60
C GLU A 52 -4.15 2.00 16.89
N GLN A 53 -3.12 1.41 17.52
CA GLN A 53 -1.73 1.45 17.01
C GLN A 53 -1.60 0.85 15.59
N ARG A 54 -2.35 -0.23 15.30
CA ARG A 54 -2.46 -0.87 13.99
C ARG A 54 -2.95 0.07 12.87
N MET A 55 -3.58 1.19 13.20
CA MET A 55 -3.97 2.20 12.20
C MET A 55 -2.75 2.77 11.47
N ALA A 56 -1.57 2.83 12.11
CA ALA A 56 -0.33 3.26 11.47
C ALA A 56 0.01 2.37 10.26
N ALA A 57 0.06 1.05 10.47
CA ALA A 57 0.29 0.07 9.41
C ALA A 57 -0.86 0.04 8.37
N SER A 58 -2.09 0.32 8.81
CA SER A 58 -3.26 0.36 7.92
C SER A 58 -3.18 1.48 6.89
N LEU A 59 -2.85 2.71 7.33
CA LEU A 59 -2.69 3.88 6.46
C LEU A 59 -1.46 3.76 5.55
N ILE A 60 -0.38 3.20 6.09
CA ILE A 60 0.83 2.83 5.35
C ILE A 60 0.50 1.89 4.18
N ARG A 61 -0.25 0.82 4.46
CA ARG A 61 -0.68 -0.14 3.45
C ARG A 61 -1.61 0.49 2.44
N LEU A 62 -2.55 1.34 2.87
CA LEU A 62 -3.44 2.06 1.96
C LEU A 62 -2.66 2.92 0.94
N HIS A 63 -1.59 3.61 1.37
CA HIS A 63 -0.73 4.36 0.46
C HIS A 63 0.11 3.46 -0.48
N PHE A 64 0.57 2.31 -0.02
CA PHE A 64 1.22 1.32 -0.90
C PHE A 64 0.27 0.84 -2.00
N HIS A 65 -0.96 0.48 -1.63
CA HIS A 65 -1.97 -0.01 -2.57
C HIS A 65 -2.39 1.05 -3.59
N ASP A 66 -2.55 2.32 -3.18
CA ASP A 66 -2.70 3.48 -4.07
C ASP A 66 -1.55 3.56 -5.08
N CYS A 67 -0.31 3.69 -4.60
CA CYS A 67 0.84 3.87 -5.48
C CYS A 67 1.12 2.71 -6.46
N PHE A 68 0.75 1.47 -6.12
CA PHE A 68 0.98 0.32 -7.00
C PHE A 68 -0.02 0.22 -8.16
N VAL A 69 -1.21 0.79 -8.02
CA VAL A 69 -2.29 0.74 -9.03
C VAL A 69 -2.31 2.04 -9.80
N ARG A 70 -1.72 2.04 -11.01
CA ARG A 70 -1.62 3.21 -11.90
C ARG A 70 -0.86 4.44 -11.34
N GLY A 71 -0.42 4.41 -10.09
CA GLY A 71 0.35 5.46 -9.41
C GLY A 71 -0.47 6.11 -8.29
N CYS A 72 0.17 6.90 -7.44
CA CYS A 72 -0.49 7.44 -6.23
C CYS A 72 -1.49 8.57 -6.58
N ASP A 73 -2.64 8.22 -7.15
CA ASP A 73 -3.64 9.14 -7.70
C ASP A 73 -4.94 9.20 -6.87
N GLY A 74 -5.01 8.49 -5.74
CA GLY A 74 -6.16 8.44 -4.86
C GLY A 74 -7.30 7.53 -5.34
N SER A 75 -7.13 6.82 -6.46
CA SER A 75 -8.15 5.92 -7.04
C SER A 75 -8.64 4.85 -6.08
N VAL A 76 -7.76 4.33 -5.20
CA VAL A 76 -8.12 3.35 -4.16
C VAL A 76 -9.16 3.87 -3.15
N LEU A 77 -9.33 5.20 -3.03
CA LEU A 77 -10.30 5.84 -2.15
C LEU A 77 -11.69 5.96 -2.78
N LEU A 78 -11.82 5.80 -4.10
CA LEU A 78 -13.10 5.89 -4.81
C LEU A 78 -13.97 4.66 -4.52
N ASP A 79 -15.26 4.91 -4.27
CA ASP A 79 -16.27 3.88 -4.12
C ASP A 79 -16.82 3.41 -5.47
N ASP A 80 -17.45 2.23 -5.45
CA ASP A 80 -18.18 1.70 -6.59
C ASP A 80 -19.32 2.65 -6.99
N THR A 81 -19.54 2.81 -8.29
CA THR A 81 -20.67 3.55 -8.86
C THR A 81 -21.37 2.69 -9.91
N SER A 82 -22.54 3.12 -10.40
CA SER A 82 -23.28 2.39 -11.44
C SER A 82 -22.52 2.21 -12.77
N SER A 83 -21.42 2.93 -12.98
CA SER A 83 -20.61 2.89 -14.20
C SER A 83 -19.12 2.60 -13.96
N MET A 84 -18.70 2.34 -12.72
CA MET A 84 -17.29 2.13 -12.36
C MET A 84 -17.16 1.22 -11.14
N ASN A 85 -16.38 0.14 -11.29
CA ASN A 85 -15.95 -0.71 -10.18
C ASN A 85 -14.75 -0.07 -9.48
N GLY A 86 -14.90 0.26 -8.20
CA GLY A 86 -13.85 0.78 -7.34
C GLY A 86 -12.82 -0.30 -6.98
N GLU A 87 -11.65 0.14 -6.57
CA GLU A 87 -10.54 -0.76 -6.24
C GLU A 87 -10.69 -1.41 -4.85
N LYS A 88 -11.52 -0.85 -3.98
CA LYS A 88 -11.80 -1.38 -2.63
C LYS A 88 -12.26 -2.84 -2.64
N ASN A 89 -12.92 -3.25 -3.73
CA ASN A 89 -13.46 -4.60 -3.95
C ASN A 89 -12.56 -5.53 -4.78
N SER A 90 -11.31 -5.14 -5.06
CA SER A 90 -10.29 -6.05 -5.66
C SER A 90 -9.86 -7.14 -4.67
N LEU A 91 -9.31 -8.25 -5.17
CA LEU A 91 -8.88 -9.44 -4.43
C LEU A 91 -7.92 -9.11 -3.28
N SER A 92 -6.99 -8.18 -3.48
CA SER A 92 -6.00 -7.77 -2.48
C SER A 92 -6.53 -6.70 -1.51
N ASN A 93 -7.69 -6.10 -1.78
CA ASN A 93 -8.26 -4.99 -1.00
C ASN A 93 -9.50 -5.39 -0.20
N ALA A 94 -10.37 -6.21 -0.78
CA ALA A 94 -11.67 -6.58 -0.25
C ALA A 94 -11.54 -7.20 1.15
N ASN A 95 -12.30 -6.69 2.12
CA ASN A 95 -12.25 -7.11 3.52
C ASN A 95 -10.84 -7.07 4.14
N SER A 96 -9.92 -6.24 3.62
CA SER A 96 -8.50 -6.28 3.95
C SER A 96 -7.88 -4.88 4.13
N LEU A 97 -8.11 -3.95 3.21
CA LEU A 97 -7.78 -2.53 3.39
C LEU A 97 -8.74 -1.86 4.39
N ARG A 98 -8.24 -0.84 5.11
CA ARG A 98 -8.97 -0.09 6.13
C ARG A 98 -8.29 1.26 6.42
N GLY A 99 -8.93 2.12 7.20
CA GLY A 99 -8.46 3.48 7.49
C GLY A 99 -8.99 4.53 6.50
N PHE A 100 -9.92 4.16 5.61
CA PHE A 100 -10.62 5.09 4.72
C PHE A 100 -11.34 6.20 5.50
N ASP A 101 -11.94 5.83 6.64
CA ASP A 101 -12.57 6.72 7.61
C ASP A 101 -11.58 7.75 8.17
N VAL A 102 -10.34 7.38 8.44
CA VAL A 102 -9.30 8.32 8.93
C VAL A 102 -8.88 9.30 7.84
N ILE A 103 -8.80 8.85 6.58
CA ILE A 103 -8.51 9.72 5.43
C ILE A 103 -9.68 10.68 5.17
N GLU A 104 -10.92 10.20 5.23
CA GLU A 104 -12.13 11.00 5.06
C GLU A 104 -12.26 12.06 6.16
N ASN A 105 -12.11 11.68 7.44
CA ASN A 105 -12.16 12.60 8.58
C ASN A 105 -11.18 13.78 8.42
N VAL A 106 -10.04 13.58 7.74
CA VAL A 106 -9.10 14.66 7.40
C VAL A 106 -9.56 15.44 6.17
N LYS A 107 -9.97 14.78 5.08
CA LYS A 107 -10.37 15.46 3.84
C LYS A 107 -11.56 16.41 4.07
N VAL A 108 -12.48 16.09 4.99
CA VAL A 108 -13.72 16.86 5.27
C VAL A 108 -13.51 17.95 6.35
N GLY A 109 -12.26 18.32 6.68
CA GLY A 109 -11.95 19.45 7.57
C GLY A 109 -11.23 19.07 8.86
N GLY A 110 -10.94 17.79 9.08
CA GLY A 110 -9.85 17.39 9.98
C GLY A 110 -8.53 17.98 9.44
N PRO A 111 -7.71 18.71 10.22
CA PRO A 111 -6.70 19.55 9.57
C PRO A 111 -5.42 18.71 9.17
N SER A 112 -4.51 19.15 8.26
CA SER A 112 -3.87 18.28 7.21
C SER A 112 -2.32 18.00 7.16
N TRP A 113 -1.85 17.24 6.14
CA TRP A 113 -0.55 16.48 5.99
C TRP A 113 0.66 16.98 5.15
N ALA A 114 1.89 16.92 5.71
CA ALA A 114 3.15 17.04 4.95
C ALA A 114 3.54 15.74 4.27
N VAL A 115 3.60 15.78 2.94
CA VAL A 115 4.10 14.71 2.07
C VAL A 115 4.96 15.38 0.99
N LYS A 116 5.50 14.62 0.02
CA LYS A 116 5.72 15.20 -1.31
C LYS A 116 4.34 15.40 -1.96
N LEU A 117 3.97 16.66 -2.18
CA LEU A 117 2.59 17.11 -2.45
C LEU A 117 2.47 17.64 -3.89
N GLY A 118 1.24 17.90 -4.35
CA GLY A 118 0.94 18.31 -5.73
C GLY A 118 0.50 17.19 -6.67
N ARG A 119 0.31 15.96 -6.16
CA ARG A 119 -0.47 14.93 -6.87
C ARG A 119 -1.93 15.40 -6.98
N ARG A 120 -2.61 14.97 -8.05
CA ARG A 120 -4.02 15.29 -8.31
C ARG A 120 -4.85 14.03 -8.12
N ASP A 121 -5.98 14.17 -7.45
CA ASP A 121 -6.95 13.09 -7.27
C ASP A 121 -7.49 12.66 -8.66
N CYS A 122 -7.56 11.36 -8.91
CA CYS A 122 -8.07 10.81 -10.16
C CYS A 122 -9.60 10.76 -10.17
N LEU A 123 -10.18 10.78 -11.37
CA LEU A 123 -11.62 10.68 -11.60
C LEU A 123 -12.11 9.25 -11.87
N THR A 124 -11.20 8.27 -11.86
CA THR A 124 -11.51 6.86 -12.15
C THR A 124 -10.70 5.91 -11.28
N ALA A 125 -11.27 4.75 -10.97
CA ALA A 125 -10.59 3.60 -10.36
C ALA A 125 -10.51 2.44 -11.36
N SER A 126 -9.63 1.48 -11.11
CA SER A 126 -9.50 0.27 -11.92
C SER A 126 -9.26 -0.98 -11.07
N ARG A 127 -10.35 -1.64 -10.71
CA ARG A 127 -10.33 -2.95 -10.04
C ARG A 127 -9.44 -3.96 -10.75
N ASP A 128 -9.50 -4.05 -12.08
CA ASP A 128 -8.71 -5.01 -12.86
C ASP A 128 -7.20 -4.73 -12.76
N LEU A 129 -6.79 -3.46 -12.76
CA LEU A 129 -5.39 -3.10 -12.53
C LEU A 129 -4.98 -3.36 -11.08
N ALA A 130 -5.87 -3.22 -10.10
CA ALA A 130 -5.58 -3.64 -8.72
C ALA A 130 -5.40 -5.16 -8.62
N ASP A 131 -6.28 -5.95 -9.24
CA ASP A 131 -6.21 -7.43 -9.26
C ASP A 131 -4.96 -7.97 -9.97
N GLN A 132 -4.40 -7.22 -10.93
CA GLN A 132 -3.18 -7.56 -11.67
C GLN A 132 -1.89 -7.05 -11.03
N ASN A 133 -1.86 -5.81 -10.51
CA ASN A 133 -0.63 -5.18 -10.05
C ASN A 133 -0.31 -5.46 -8.58
N LEU A 134 -1.31 -5.64 -7.72
CA LEU A 134 -1.08 -5.77 -6.28
C LEU A 134 -0.48 -7.13 -5.92
N PRO A 135 0.69 -7.18 -5.25
CA PRO A 135 1.26 -8.42 -4.76
C PRO A 135 0.30 -9.22 -3.89
N ARG A 136 0.36 -10.55 -4.01
CA ARG A 136 -0.41 -11.51 -3.23
C ARG A 136 0.52 -12.23 -2.26
N PHE A 137 -0.02 -12.65 -1.12
CA PHE A 137 0.69 -13.45 -0.10
C PHE A 137 1.11 -14.85 -0.59
N THR A 138 0.68 -15.25 -1.79
CA THR A 138 1.06 -16.50 -2.46
C THR A 138 2.11 -16.30 -3.56
N ASN A 139 2.56 -15.07 -3.82
CA ASN A 139 3.55 -14.82 -4.87
C ASN A 139 4.95 -15.24 -4.41
N SER A 140 5.64 -15.96 -5.28
CA SER A 140 7.06 -16.28 -5.14
C SER A 140 7.95 -15.04 -5.19
N LEU A 141 9.16 -15.13 -4.65
CA LEU A 141 10.14 -14.04 -4.66
C LEU A 141 10.45 -13.52 -6.06
N SER A 142 10.42 -14.37 -7.09
CA SER A 142 10.64 -13.97 -8.49
C SER A 142 9.47 -13.16 -9.05
N GLU A 143 8.22 -13.53 -8.74
CA GLU A 143 7.02 -12.75 -9.09
C GLU A 143 7.00 -11.40 -8.36
N LEU A 144 7.31 -11.39 -7.06
CA LEU A 144 7.44 -10.17 -6.27
C LEU A 144 8.51 -9.24 -6.85
N THR A 145 9.70 -9.78 -7.14
CA THR A 145 10.80 -9.01 -7.76
C THR A 145 10.40 -8.45 -9.13
N SER A 146 9.68 -9.23 -9.94
CA SER A 146 9.19 -8.78 -11.26
C SER A 146 8.13 -7.68 -11.14
N SER A 147 7.18 -7.83 -10.21
CA SER A 147 6.14 -6.84 -9.93
C SER A 147 6.75 -5.50 -9.48
N PHE A 148 7.71 -5.51 -8.56
CA PHE A 148 8.43 -4.30 -8.14
C PHE A 148 9.28 -3.70 -9.28
N SER A 149 9.97 -4.54 -10.06
CA SER A 149 10.75 -4.09 -11.22
C SER A 149 9.87 -3.36 -12.26
N SER A 150 8.61 -3.79 -12.44
CA SER A 150 7.64 -3.10 -13.32
C SER A 150 7.32 -1.65 -12.89
N LYS A 151 7.58 -1.30 -11.62
CA LYS A 151 7.42 0.04 -11.04
C LYS A 151 8.75 0.81 -10.98
N ASN A 152 9.82 0.29 -11.59
CA ASN A 152 11.21 0.76 -11.45
C ASN A 152 11.74 0.68 -10.01
N LEU A 153 11.22 -0.24 -9.21
CA LEU A 153 11.65 -0.50 -7.84
C LEU A 153 12.57 -1.74 -7.82
N ASN A 154 13.68 -1.67 -7.09
CA ASN A 154 14.65 -2.76 -7.01
C ASN A 154 14.37 -3.70 -5.80
N GLN A 155 15.16 -4.75 -5.64
CA GLN A 155 14.95 -5.73 -4.56
C GLN A 155 15.08 -5.15 -3.14
N ARG A 156 15.83 -4.06 -2.93
CA ARG A 156 15.85 -3.33 -1.64
C ARG A 156 14.53 -2.61 -1.40
N ASP A 157 13.92 -2.08 -2.46
CA ASP A 157 12.62 -1.41 -2.42
C ASP A 157 11.45 -2.42 -2.28
N LEU A 158 11.68 -3.72 -2.48
CA LEU A 158 10.78 -4.82 -2.07
C LEU A 158 10.92 -5.12 -0.57
N VAL A 159 12.17 -5.23 -0.07
CA VAL A 159 12.44 -5.56 1.35
C VAL A 159 11.98 -4.46 2.31
N ALA A 160 12.04 -3.18 1.91
CA ALA A 160 11.59 -2.09 2.76
C ALA A 160 10.08 -2.16 3.10
N PRO A 161 9.12 -2.22 2.14
CA PRO A 161 7.68 -2.44 2.38
C PRO A 161 7.34 -3.65 3.23
N LEU A 162 8.07 -4.75 3.03
CA LEU A 162 7.94 -5.96 3.84
C LEU A 162 8.33 -5.73 5.31
N GLY A 163 9.06 -4.65 5.63
CA GLY A 163 9.20 -4.13 7.00
C GLY A 163 8.05 -3.18 7.39
N TRP A 164 7.90 -2.02 6.75
CA TRP A 164 7.05 -0.95 7.31
C TRP A 164 5.55 -1.27 7.41
N SER A 165 5.02 -2.18 6.58
CA SER A 165 3.62 -2.65 6.68
C SER A 165 3.43 -3.81 7.65
N THR A 166 4.50 -4.46 8.12
CA THR A 166 4.45 -5.67 8.96
C THR A 166 4.76 -5.37 10.42
N TYR A 167 5.70 -4.46 10.73
CA TYR A 167 6.12 -4.11 12.11
C TYR A 167 4.96 -3.82 13.08
N ILE A 168 3.91 -3.13 12.61
CA ILE A 168 2.73 -2.75 13.42
C ILE A 168 1.44 -3.35 12.79
N GLY A 169 1.61 -4.33 11.91
CA GLY A 169 0.55 -4.92 11.12
C GLY A 169 -0.01 -6.20 11.74
N GLN A 170 -1.21 -6.57 11.32
CA GLN A 170 -1.73 -7.92 11.51
C GLN A 170 -2.28 -8.46 10.19
N ALA A 171 -2.00 -9.72 9.92
CA ALA A 171 -2.59 -10.49 8.82
C ALA A 171 -3.78 -11.31 9.31
N LYS A 172 -4.66 -11.70 8.38
CA LYS A 172 -5.77 -12.63 8.67
C LYS A 172 -5.31 -14.07 8.42
N CYS A 173 -5.82 -15.02 9.19
CA CYS A 173 -5.50 -16.45 9.09
C CYS A 173 -5.43 -16.95 7.63
N PHE A 174 -6.41 -16.59 6.79
CA PHE A 174 -6.46 -17.06 5.39
C PHE A 174 -5.18 -16.79 4.58
N SER A 175 -4.37 -15.77 4.93
CA SER A 175 -3.14 -15.42 4.20
C SER A 175 -1.88 -16.15 4.68
N PHE A 176 -1.95 -16.94 5.75
CA PHE A 176 -0.82 -17.72 6.28
C PHE A 176 -1.18 -19.15 6.69
N ARG A 177 -2.47 -19.49 6.76
CA ARG A 177 -3.02 -20.80 7.15
C ARG A 177 -2.30 -21.96 6.45
N ASP A 178 -2.13 -21.87 5.13
CA ASP A 178 -1.60 -22.98 4.33
C ASP A 178 -0.13 -23.26 4.68
N ARG A 179 0.64 -22.25 5.09
CA ARG A 179 2.02 -22.40 5.61
C ARG A 179 2.04 -22.91 7.05
N VAL A 180 1.22 -22.35 7.93
CA VAL A 180 1.08 -22.78 9.33
C VAL A 180 0.64 -24.24 9.47
N ASN A 181 -0.18 -24.73 8.53
CA ASN A 181 -0.67 -26.10 8.49
C ASN A 181 0.12 -26.99 7.50
N SER A 182 1.21 -26.49 6.92
CA SER A 182 2.12 -27.30 6.11
C SER A 182 3.08 -28.12 6.97
N ASN A 183 3.60 -29.21 6.41
CA ASN A 183 4.75 -29.95 6.97
C ASN A 183 6.09 -29.40 6.43
N ALA A 184 6.14 -28.14 6.03
CA ALA A 184 7.34 -27.53 5.48
C ALA A 184 8.32 -27.09 6.58
N SER A 185 9.60 -27.00 6.24
CA SER A 185 10.68 -26.68 7.19
C SER A 185 11.05 -25.19 7.23
N ASP A 186 10.32 -24.34 6.52
CA ASP A 186 10.51 -22.89 6.43
C ASP A 186 9.77 -22.11 7.53
N ILE A 187 8.99 -22.79 8.38
CA ILE A 187 8.36 -22.23 9.58
C ILE A 187 8.94 -22.86 10.86
N ASP A 188 9.13 -22.04 11.88
CA ASP A 188 9.47 -22.51 13.23
C ASP A 188 8.35 -23.40 13.80
N PRO A 189 8.63 -24.66 14.23
CA PRO A 189 7.58 -25.59 14.67
C PRO A 189 6.77 -25.08 15.88
N GLU A 190 7.39 -24.31 16.76
CA GLU A 190 6.75 -23.78 17.97
C GLU A 190 5.82 -22.60 17.64
N LEU A 191 6.26 -21.68 16.78
CA LEU A 191 5.36 -20.67 16.20
C LEU A 191 4.19 -21.33 15.46
N ALA A 192 4.46 -22.35 14.63
CA ALA A 192 3.41 -23.06 13.91
C ALA A 192 2.41 -23.74 14.86
N ARG A 193 2.87 -24.28 16.00
CA ARG A 193 2.00 -24.84 17.05
C ARG A 193 1.14 -23.75 17.69
N SER A 194 1.74 -22.64 18.13
CA SER A 194 1.00 -21.52 18.75
C SER A 194 -0.05 -20.91 17.81
N LEU A 195 0.26 -20.76 16.52
CA LEU A 195 -0.70 -20.31 15.49
C LEU A 195 -1.79 -21.34 15.12
N ARG A 196 -1.73 -22.56 15.65
CA ARG A 196 -2.81 -23.56 15.54
C ARG A 196 -3.64 -23.66 16.82
N GLU A 197 -2.98 -23.57 17.98
CA GLU A 197 -3.57 -23.85 19.30
C GLU A 197 -4.04 -22.58 20.02
N ASP A 198 -3.23 -21.52 20.08
CA ASP A 198 -3.50 -20.31 20.87
C ASP A 198 -4.31 -19.25 20.09
N LEU A 199 -4.10 -19.18 18.77
CA LEU A 199 -4.82 -18.31 17.86
C LEU A 199 -5.38 -19.16 16.71
N PRO A 200 -6.63 -19.68 16.81
CA PRO A 200 -7.07 -20.75 15.94
C PRO A 200 -7.05 -20.37 14.46
N CYS A 201 -6.06 -20.91 13.74
CA CYS A 201 -5.95 -20.88 12.29
C CYS A 201 -5.87 -22.31 11.71
N PRO A 202 -6.89 -23.15 11.96
CA PRO A 202 -6.94 -24.53 11.48
C PRO A 202 -7.00 -24.65 9.96
N ALA A 203 -6.57 -25.80 9.46
CA ALA A 203 -6.54 -26.14 8.03
C ALA A 203 -7.93 -26.12 7.35
N ASP A 204 -9.02 -26.32 8.09
CA ASP A 204 -10.39 -26.28 7.56
C ASP A 204 -10.88 -24.86 7.18
N GLY A 205 -10.14 -23.81 7.57
CA GLY A 205 -10.49 -22.42 7.31
C GLY A 205 -11.53 -21.83 8.26
N SER A 206 -12.00 -22.57 9.26
CA SER A 206 -12.66 -21.96 10.41
C SER A 206 -11.67 -20.99 11.07
N GLY A 207 -12.13 -19.78 11.42
CA GLY A 207 -11.20 -18.73 11.88
C GLY A 207 -10.37 -18.04 10.79
N ASN A 208 -10.66 -18.20 9.49
CA ASN A 208 -9.98 -17.46 8.40
C ASN A 208 -9.89 -15.92 8.60
N ALA A 209 -10.78 -15.32 9.41
CA ALA A 209 -10.78 -13.90 9.76
C ALA A 209 -9.93 -13.52 10.98
N ASN A 210 -9.45 -14.49 11.76
CA ASN A 210 -8.64 -14.29 12.97
C ASN A 210 -7.32 -13.60 12.63
N LEU A 211 -6.82 -12.77 13.55
CA LEU A 211 -5.73 -11.84 13.29
C LEU A 211 -4.46 -12.23 14.05
N ALA A 212 -3.36 -12.48 13.32
CA ALA A 212 -2.02 -12.63 13.89
C ALA A 212 -1.16 -11.40 13.56
N PRO A 213 -0.31 -10.93 14.49
CA PRO A 213 0.67 -9.90 14.17
C PRO A 213 1.75 -10.48 13.25
N PHE A 214 2.25 -9.69 12.28
CA PHE A 214 3.39 -10.15 11.46
C PHE A 214 4.70 -10.22 12.28
N ASP A 215 4.76 -9.52 13.40
CA ASP A 215 5.85 -9.54 14.36
C ASP A 215 5.35 -9.97 15.74
N ALA A 216 5.76 -11.16 16.19
CA ALA A 216 5.36 -11.69 17.49
C ALA A 216 6.16 -11.09 18.67
N LEU A 217 7.32 -10.49 18.42
CA LEU A 217 8.18 -9.93 19.47
C LEU A 217 7.73 -8.53 19.86
N THR A 218 7.45 -7.68 18.87
CA THR A 218 7.15 -6.26 19.08
C THR A 218 5.99 -5.77 18.19
N PRO A 219 4.78 -6.37 18.32
CA PRO A 219 3.66 -6.22 17.38
C PRO A 219 3.10 -4.80 17.18
N ASN A 220 3.56 -3.82 17.94
CA ASN A 220 3.18 -2.40 17.84
C ASN A 220 4.37 -1.44 17.81
N THR A 221 5.60 -1.95 17.60
CA THR A 221 6.83 -1.14 17.57
C THR A 221 7.45 -1.16 16.18
N PHE A 222 7.93 -0.02 15.70
CA PHE A 222 8.73 0.05 14.49
C PHE A 222 10.22 -0.14 14.83
N ASP A 223 10.79 -1.31 14.55
CA ASP A 223 12.18 -1.63 14.85
C ASP A 223 12.85 -2.53 13.77
N ASN A 224 13.50 -3.63 14.16
CA ASN A 224 14.06 -4.64 13.25
C ASN A 224 13.74 -6.10 13.66
N SER A 225 12.78 -6.31 14.57
CA SER A 225 12.31 -7.63 15.01
C SER A 225 11.79 -8.48 13.85
N TYR A 226 11.02 -7.90 12.92
CA TYR A 226 10.55 -8.58 11.72
C TYR A 226 11.67 -9.32 10.97
N PHE A 227 12.81 -8.64 10.72
CA PHE A 227 13.94 -9.27 10.03
C PHE A 227 14.64 -10.36 10.88
N ARG A 228 14.66 -10.22 12.21
CA ARG A 228 15.14 -11.27 13.12
C ARG A 228 14.22 -12.49 13.09
N ASN A 229 12.91 -12.27 13.11
CA ASN A 229 11.90 -13.33 12.96
C ASN A 229 12.09 -14.07 11.63
N LEU A 230 12.38 -13.40 10.50
CA LEU A 230 12.65 -14.07 9.23
C LEU A 230 13.87 -15.02 9.30
N VAL A 231 14.96 -14.59 9.93
CA VAL A 231 16.16 -15.45 10.13
C VAL A 231 15.84 -16.67 10.99
N ASP A 232 15.01 -16.49 12.02
CA ASP A 232 14.57 -17.55 12.94
C ASP A 232 13.38 -18.38 12.40
N ARG A 233 13.00 -18.25 11.13
CA ARG A 233 11.83 -18.92 10.49
C ARG A 233 10.47 -18.57 11.10
N LYS A 234 10.43 -17.48 11.86
CA LYS A 234 9.26 -16.91 12.55
C LYS A 234 8.55 -15.80 11.77
N GLY A 235 8.85 -15.64 10.48
CA GLY A 235 7.98 -14.90 9.57
C GLY A 235 6.57 -15.49 9.57
N LEU A 236 5.53 -14.66 9.38
CA LEU A 236 4.14 -15.11 9.37
C LEU A 236 3.67 -15.58 7.99
N ILE A 237 3.84 -14.71 6.97
CA ILE A 237 3.45 -14.95 5.57
C ILE A 237 4.52 -15.81 4.87
N PRO A 238 4.15 -16.62 3.85
CA PRO A 238 5.10 -17.28 2.94
C PRO A 238 6.07 -16.33 2.21
#